data_AF-A0A3C1N9C1-F1
#
_entry.id   AF-A0A3C1N9C1-F1
#
_cell.length_a   1.000
_cell.length_b   1.000
_cell.length_c   1.000
_cell.angle_alpha   90.00
_cell.angle_beta   90.00
_cell.angle_gamma   90.00
#
_symmetry.space_group_name_H-M   'P 1'
#
loop_
_entity.id
_entity.type
_entity.pdbx_description
1 polymer ?
#
loop_
_entity_poly.entity_id
_entity_poly.type
_entity_poly.pdbx_seq_one_letter_code
_entity_poly.pdbx_strand_id
1 'polypeptide(L)'
;SHFSTVMDSNRLVRAYQSEELEFVVNQSIWNEGEVKFADVVLPACTNFERWDIGEWAVAGGYSHHNESQLNHRVITMQHKCIEPLGESRSDFQIFLDISKRIGLGAYFAQGMTELDWCKLQFEASDLKDIISWKEFFKKGYYVVPAEDENFEMPVAFNWFAEGRKKDTPEPAPLPSEYGGNFGEGLQTQSGKFEFEASSLKNFGEDPERPPINRYIPSWEGLNNRELSVRFPLQLITPHPRYSFHTHTDGKDSTINDIEAHRVLIDGYYYWPARINPGDAADRGIVHHDLVRLFNDRGNVICAAVLTERILPGVIHSYESSAVYDPIGEPGLSPERGGCVNQLTSARPQTAKTTASAPNSCLIQVEQWRSTAPD
;
A
#
# COMPACT_ATOMS: atom_id res chain seq x y z
N SER A 1 7.13 3.37 5.50
CA SER A 1 6.73 3.56 6.91
C SER A 1 5.38 2.93 7.18
N HIS A 2 5.32 1.88 8.02
CA HIS A 2 4.04 1.31 8.46
C HIS A 2 3.25 2.26 9.34
N PHE A 3 3.90 3.25 9.97
CA PHE A 3 3.21 4.23 10.81
C PHE A 3 2.12 5.03 10.07
N SER A 4 2.12 5.05 8.74
CA SER A 4 1.06 5.67 7.96
C SER A 4 0.36 4.72 6.97
N THR A 5 0.63 3.41 7.00
CA THR A 5 -0.02 2.43 6.10
C THR A 5 -0.76 1.33 6.86
N VAL A 6 -0.59 1.23 8.18
CA VAL A 6 -1.39 0.35 9.02
C VAL A 6 -2.28 1.14 9.96
N MET A 7 -3.39 0.53 10.35
CA MET A 7 -4.39 1.13 11.21
C MET A 7 -3.97 1.13 12.69
N ASP A 8 -4.43 2.14 13.44
CA ASP A 8 -4.04 2.45 14.82
C ASP A 8 -2.53 2.30 14.99
N SER A 9 -1.76 2.95 14.13
CA SER A 9 -0.32 2.72 14.04
C SER A 9 0.46 3.15 15.28
N ASN A 10 -0.13 3.94 16.20
CA ASN A 10 0.44 4.17 17.52
C ASN A 10 0.65 2.87 18.31
N ARG A 11 -0.11 1.79 18.02
CA ARG A 11 0.15 0.46 18.59
C ARG A 11 1.48 -0.14 18.16
N LEU A 12 1.97 0.18 16.95
CA LEU A 12 3.28 -0.27 16.50
C LEU A 12 4.39 0.46 17.25
N VAL A 13 4.22 1.76 17.51
CA VAL A 13 5.17 2.54 18.33
C VAL A 13 5.31 1.90 19.71
N ARG A 14 4.17 1.59 20.36
CA ARG A 14 4.14 0.88 21.65
C ARG A 14 4.77 -0.51 21.55
N ALA A 15 4.57 -1.22 20.44
CA ALA A 15 5.17 -2.53 20.24
C ALA A 15 6.71 -2.44 20.18
N TYR A 16 7.26 -1.48 19.43
CA TYR A 16 8.71 -1.23 19.38
C TYR A 16 9.31 -0.83 20.73
N GLN A 17 8.52 -0.19 21.60
CA GLN A 17 8.95 0.21 22.95
C GLN A 17 8.76 -0.89 24.01
N SER A 18 8.21 -2.05 23.63
CA SER A 18 7.96 -3.16 24.56
C SER A 18 9.27 -3.81 25.00
N GLU A 19 9.44 -4.00 26.31
CA GLU A 19 10.59 -4.74 26.88
C GLU A 19 10.66 -6.21 26.41
N GLU A 20 9.54 -6.75 25.92
CA GLU A 20 9.46 -8.09 25.32
C GLU A 20 10.18 -8.19 23.94
N LEU A 21 10.47 -7.07 23.28
CA LEU A 21 11.29 -7.07 22.06
C LEU A 21 12.77 -6.96 22.43
N GLU A 22 13.46 -8.10 22.39
CA GLU A 22 14.88 -8.18 22.77
C GLU A 22 15.81 -7.50 21.75
N PHE A 23 15.45 -7.49 20.46
CA PHE A 23 16.30 -6.95 19.39
C PHE A 23 15.52 -6.66 18.11
N VAL A 24 15.77 -5.49 17.50
CA VAL A 24 15.11 -5.02 16.28
C VAL A 24 16.15 -4.68 15.21
N VAL A 25 16.03 -5.34 14.06
CA VAL A 25 16.81 -5.02 12.85
C VAL A 25 15.89 -4.38 11.82
N ASN A 26 16.33 -3.27 11.22
CA ASN A 26 15.65 -2.64 10.12
C ASN A 26 16.57 -2.54 8.88
N GLN A 27 16.19 -3.22 7.80
CA GLN A 27 16.84 -3.13 6.50
C GLN A 27 16.00 -2.23 5.59
N SER A 28 16.47 -1.01 5.37
CA SER A 28 15.73 0.03 4.63
C SER A 28 16.68 0.89 3.81
N ILE A 29 16.13 1.59 2.81
CA ILE A 29 16.87 2.56 1.99
C ILE A 29 16.96 3.91 2.71
N TRP A 30 15.84 4.39 3.27
CA TRP A 30 15.75 5.73 3.87
C TRP A 30 15.64 5.67 5.38
N ASN A 31 16.27 6.64 6.07
CA ASN A 31 16.09 6.83 7.51
C ASN A 31 14.77 7.55 7.80
N GLU A 32 13.67 6.80 7.80
CA GLU A 32 12.32 7.33 7.95
C GLU A 32 11.42 6.38 8.75
N GLY A 33 10.26 6.89 9.17
CA GLY A 33 9.25 6.07 9.84
C GLY A 33 9.81 5.25 11.01
N GLU A 34 9.69 3.94 10.88
CA GLU A 34 10.07 2.94 11.89
C GLU A 34 11.57 2.72 12.02
N VAL A 35 12.40 3.19 11.07
CA VAL A 35 13.86 3.00 11.13
C VAL A 35 14.45 3.58 12.42
N LYS A 36 13.84 4.64 12.95
CA LYS A 36 14.23 5.32 14.19
C LYS A 36 14.07 4.44 15.45
N PHE A 37 13.41 3.28 15.35
CA PHE A 37 13.12 2.37 16.46
C PHE A 37 13.97 1.09 16.44
N ALA A 38 14.91 0.96 15.51
CA ALA A 38 15.74 -0.24 15.38
C ALA A 38 17.03 -0.14 16.21
N ASP A 39 17.49 -1.27 16.75
CA ASP A 39 18.81 -1.39 17.37
C ASP A 39 19.92 -1.42 16.31
N VAL A 40 19.64 -2.05 15.17
CA VAL A 40 20.55 -2.13 14.03
C VAL A 40 19.83 -1.74 12.75
N VAL A 41 20.43 -0.80 12.02
CA VAL A 41 19.97 -0.39 10.69
C VAL A 41 20.94 -0.90 9.63
N LEU A 42 20.42 -1.58 8.62
CA LEU A 42 21.18 -2.08 7.46
C LEU A 42 20.78 -1.28 6.21
N PRO A 43 21.67 -0.43 5.65
CA PRO A 43 21.32 0.43 4.53
C PRO A 43 21.22 -0.37 3.22
N ALA A 44 20.01 -0.47 2.68
CA ALA A 44 19.75 -1.03 1.35
C ALA A 44 19.90 0.06 0.27
N CYS A 45 20.24 -0.34 -0.97
CA CYS A 45 20.33 0.57 -2.11
C CYS A 45 19.08 0.52 -2.99
N THR A 46 18.85 1.53 -3.82
CA THR A 46 17.74 1.52 -4.78
C THR A 46 18.00 0.55 -5.93
N ASN A 47 16.97 0.29 -6.73
CA ASN A 47 17.07 -0.53 -7.93
C ASN A 47 17.91 0.11 -9.06
N PHE A 48 18.27 1.40 -8.96
CA PHE A 48 19.21 2.05 -9.88
C PHE A 48 20.69 1.77 -9.55
N GLU A 49 20.95 1.17 -8.38
CA GLU A 49 22.29 0.91 -7.84
C GLU A 49 22.66 -0.59 -7.88
N ARG A 50 21.79 -1.43 -8.44
CA ARG A 50 21.96 -2.88 -8.56
C ARG A 50 21.46 -3.41 -9.90
N TRP A 51 21.76 -4.67 -10.21
CA TRP A 51 21.27 -5.35 -11.41
C TRP A 51 19.89 -5.96 -11.15
N ASP A 52 18.98 -5.79 -12.11
CA ASP A 52 17.69 -6.49 -12.09
C ASP A 52 17.15 -6.67 -13.51
N ILE A 53 16.08 -7.45 -13.65
CA ILE A 53 15.30 -7.61 -14.89
C ILE A 53 13.82 -7.69 -14.53
N GLY A 54 12.97 -7.04 -15.33
CA GLY A 54 11.53 -7.07 -15.07
C GLY A 54 10.71 -6.62 -16.26
N GLU A 55 9.41 -6.82 -16.17
CA GLU A 55 8.44 -6.33 -17.14
C GLU A 55 7.60 -5.20 -16.52
N TRP A 56 7.32 -4.17 -17.32
CA TRP A 56 6.61 -2.99 -16.85
C TRP A 56 5.21 -3.36 -16.30
N ALA A 57 4.95 -2.96 -15.05
CA ALA A 57 3.68 -3.13 -14.33
C ALA A 57 3.23 -4.60 -14.12
N VAL A 58 4.14 -5.58 -14.29
CA VAL A 58 3.83 -6.99 -14.02
C VAL A 58 4.12 -7.32 -12.56
N ALA A 59 3.06 -7.53 -11.79
CA ALA A 59 3.16 -8.01 -10.41
C ALA A 59 3.20 -9.56 -10.34
N GLY A 60 2.61 -10.25 -11.32
CA GLY A 60 2.37 -11.69 -11.27
C GLY A 60 1.37 -12.09 -10.16
N GLY A 61 1.31 -13.38 -9.84
CA GLY A 61 0.53 -13.92 -8.72
C GLY A 61 -0.95 -13.50 -8.76
N TYR A 62 -1.44 -12.82 -7.72
CA TYR A 62 -2.86 -12.45 -7.59
C TYR A 62 -3.32 -11.34 -8.55
N SER A 63 -2.44 -10.81 -9.38
CA SER A 63 -2.80 -9.84 -10.42
C SER A 63 -2.19 -10.25 -11.75
N HIS A 64 -2.47 -11.50 -12.14
CA HIS A 64 -2.12 -12.03 -13.44
C HIS A 64 -2.59 -11.10 -14.57
N HIS A 65 -1.75 -10.95 -15.58
CA HIS A 65 -2.02 -10.14 -16.76
C HIS A 65 -2.22 -8.64 -16.53
N ASN A 66 -1.71 -8.09 -15.42
CA ASN A 66 -1.75 -6.65 -15.15
C ASN A 66 -1.02 -5.80 -16.20
N GLU A 67 -0.11 -6.37 -17.00
CA GLU A 67 0.48 -5.68 -18.14
C GLU A 67 -0.55 -5.24 -19.19
N SER A 68 -1.73 -5.86 -19.22
CA SER A 68 -2.84 -5.48 -20.13
C SER A 68 -3.36 -4.06 -19.92
N GLN A 69 -3.05 -3.43 -18.78
CA GLN A 69 -3.36 -2.01 -18.54
C GLN A 69 -2.44 -1.05 -19.30
N LEU A 70 -1.32 -1.55 -19.84
CA LEU A 70 -0.35 -0.76 -20.58
C LEU A 70 -0.67 -0.76 -22.07
N ASN A 71 -0.26 0.30 -22.77
CA ASN A 71 -0.36 0.35 -24.23
C ASN A 71 0.60 -0.63 -24.92
N HIS A 72 1.69 -1.01 -24.26
CA HIS A 72 2.68 -1.96 -24.75
C HIS A 72 3.24 -2.75 -23.58
N ARG A 73 3.50 -4.04 -23.82
CA ARG A 73 4.34 -4.85 -22.94
C ARG A 73 5.80 -4.53 -23.18
N VAL A 74 6.50 -4.12 -22.13
CA VAL A 74 7.91 -3.71 -22.21
C VAL A 74 8.70 -4.46 -21.15
N ILE A 75 9.58 -5.35 -21.61
CA ILE A 75 10.53 -6.08 -20.78
C ILE A 75 11.82 -5.28 -20.74
N THR A 76 12.35 -5.03 -19.55
CA THR A 76 13.49 -4.14 -19.34
C THR A 76 14.58 -4.83 -18.54
N MET A 77 15.82 -4.63 -18.96
CA MET A 77 16.96 -4.80 -18.08
C MET A 77 17.05 -3.56 -17.21
N GLN A 78 17.12 -3.75 -15.90
CA GLN A 78 17.48 -2.67 -14.98
C GLN A 78 19.00 -2.70 -14.81
N HIS A 79 19.68 -1.93 -15.64
CA HIS A 79 21.12 -1.74 -15.52
C HIS A 79 21.45 -1.07 -14.19
N LYS A 80 22.55 -1.50 -13.57
CA LYS A 80 23.18 -0.76 -12.49
C LYS A 80 23.68 0.58 -13.05
N CYS A 81 22.94 1.65 -12.80
CA CYS A 81 23.22 2.98 -13.34
C CYS A 81 24.37 3.68 -12.62
N ILE A 82 24.44 3.50 -11.31
CA ILE A 82 25.46 4.07 -10.43
C ILE A 82 25.91 3.03 -9.39
N GLU A 83 27.04 3.28 -8.74
CA GLU A 83 27.42 2.52 -7.55
C GLU A 83 26.48 2.86 -6.37
N PRO A 84 26.24 1.89 -5.45
CA PRO A 84 25.48 2.16 -4.24
C PRO A 84 25.97 3.39 -3.49
N LEU A 85 25.04 4.26 -3.09
CA LEU A 85 25.34 5.50 -2.41
C LEU A 85 25.76 5.24 -0.97
N GLY A 86 26.79 5.96 -0.53
CA GLY A 86 27.36 5.83 0.82
C GLY A 86 27.90 4.41 1.05
N GLU A 87 27.40 3.77 2.10
CA GLU A 87 27.74 2.38 2.46
C GLU A 87 26.60 1.40 2.18
N SER A 88 25.57 1.83 1.43
CA SER A 88 24.43 0.99 1.09
C SER A 88 24.83 -0.19 0.21
N ARG A 89 24.03 -1.25 0.23
CA ARG A 89 24.22 -2.47 -0.56
C ARG A 89 22.88 -2.96 -1.10
N SER A 90 22.89 -3.74 -2.18
CA SER A 90 21.68 -4.45 -2.60
C SER A 90 21.21 -5.41 -1.50
N ASP A 91 19.90 -5.61 -1.39
CA ASP A 91 19.35 -6.58 -0.43
C ASP A 91 19.97 -7.97 -0.60
N PHE A 92 20.20 -8.38 -1.85
CA PHE A 92 20.89 -9.63 -2.16
C PHE A 92 22.29 -9.69 -1.53
N GLN A 93 23.08 -8.62 -1.66
CA GLN A 93 24.42 -8.57 -1.10
C GLN A 93 24.40 -8.56 0.44
N ILE A 94 23.44 -7.87 1.06
CA ILE A 94 23.23 -7.90 2.52
C ILE A 94 22.95 -9.34 2.98
N PHE A 95 21.97 -10.01 2.36
CA PHE A 95 21.62 -11.39 2.71
C PHE A 95 22.75 -12.37 2.41
N LEU A 96 23.52 -12.17 1.34
CA LEU A 96 24.70 -12.97 1.04
C LEU A 96 25.75 -12.84 2.15
N ASP A 97 26.02 -11.63 2.62
CA ASP A 97 27.02 -11.39 3.66
C ASP A 97 26.58 -11.91 5.04
N ILE A 98 25.29 -11.86 5.35
CA ILE A 98 24.72 -12.55 6.52
C ILE A 98 24.86 -14.07 6.35
N SER A 99 24.48 -14.60 5.19
CA SER A 99 24.54 -16.04 4.89
C SER A 99 25.96 -16.59 4.99
N LYS A 100 26.98 -15.83 4.56
CA LYS A 100 28.39 -16.20 4.75
C LYS A 100 28.77 -16.35 6.23
N ARG A 101 28.28 -15.46 7.10
CA ARG A 101 28.58 -15.49 8.54
C ARG A 101 27.98 -16.70 9.25
N ILE A 102 26.85 -17.20 8.77
CA ILE A 102 26.19 -18.42 9.28
C ILE A 102 26.57 -19.69 8.51
N GLY A 103 27.53 -19.62 7.58
CA GLY A 103 28.01 -20.78 6.82
C GLY A 103 27.08 -21.25 5.69
N LEU A 104 26.05 -20.47 5.32
CA LEU A 104 25.06 -20.79 4.28
C LEU A 104 25.25 -20.03 2.97
N GLY A 105 26.30 -19.22 2.83
CA GLY A 105 26.52 -18.36 1.67
C GLY A 105 26.48 -19.09 0.31
N ALA A 106 27.07 -20.29 0.23
CA ALA A 106 27.04 -21.09 -1.00
C ALA A 106 25.64 -21.61 -1.35
N TYR A 107 24.85 -22.00 -0.35
CA TYR A 107 23.46 -22.43 -0.56
C TYR A 107 22.56 -21.26 -0.97
N PHE A 108 22.74 -20.10 -0.32
CA PHE A 108 21.97 -18.90 -0.64
C PHE A 108 22.25 -18.39 -2.05
N ALA A 109 23.52 -18.12 -2.38
CA ALA A 109 23.87 -17.52 -3.67
C ALA A 109 23.96 -18.55 -4.80
N GLN A 110 24.15 -19.83 -4.51
CA GLN A 110 24.41 -20.88 -5.51
C GLN A 110 25.59 -20.56 -6.44
N GLY A 111 26.56 -19.79 -5.94
CA GLY A 111 27.69 -19.30 -6.73
C GLY A 111 27.35 -18.21 -7.75
N MET A 112 26.10 -17.71 -7.76
CA MET A 112 25.61 -16.70 -8.69
C MET A 112 25.63 -15.29 -8.09
N THR A 113 25.96 -14.32 -8.93
CA THR A 113 25.76 -12.89 -8.66
C THR A 113 24.33 -12.46 -8.98
N GLU A 114 23.92 -11.26 -8.61
CA GLU A 114 22.63 -10.69 -9.02
C GLU A 114 22.45 -10.69 -10.55
N LEU A 115 23.52 -10.40 -11.30
CA LEU A 115 23.48 -10.41 -12.77
C LEU A 115 23.32 -11.82 -13.34
N ASP A 116 23.92 -12.84 -12.70
CA ASP A 116 23.73 -14.23 -13.10
C ASP A 116 22.28 -14.68 -12.86
N TRP A 117 21.67 -14.26 -11.75
CA TRP A 117 20.25 -14.48 -11.50
C TRP A 117 19.35 -13.77 -12.53
N CYS A 118 19.68 -12.55 -12.95
CA CYS A 118 18.97 -11.86 -14.03
C CYS A 118 19.03 -12.65 -15.34
N LYS A 119 20.21 -13.18 -15.68
CA LYS A 119 20.39 -14.01 -16.87
C LYS A 119 19.59 -15.31 -16.78
N LEU A 120 19.59 -15.96 -15.62
CA LEU A 120 18.78 -17.17 -15.41
C LEU A 120 17.28 -16.88 -15.57
N GLN A 121 16.79 -15.77 -15.04
CA GLN A 121 15.40 -15.35 -15.20
C GLN A 121 15.05 -15.10 -16.68
N PHE A 122 15.96 -14.47 -17.43
CA PHE A 122 15.82 -14.31 -18.88
C PHE A 122 15.75 -15.66 -19.60
N GLU A 123 16.65 -16.61 -19.27
CA GLU A 123 16.70 -17.96 -19.85
C GLU A 123 15.53 -18.87 -19.41
N ALA A 124 14.83 -18.49 -18.34
CA ALA A 124 13.59 -19.14 -17.90
C ALA A 124 12.32 -18.57 -18.56
N SER A 125 12.44 -17.48 -19.33
CA SER A 125 11.33 -16.84 -20.03
C SER A 125 11.32 -17.20 -21.53
N ASP A 126 10.22 -16.87 -22.22
CA ASP A 126 10.09 -17.02 -23.67
C ASP A 126 10.98 -16.03 -24.44
N LEU A 127 11.54 -15.00 -23.79
CA LEU A 127 12.36 -13.98 -24.44
C LEU A 127 13.65 -14.55 -25.04
N LYS A 128 14.18 -15.65 -24.49
CA LYS A 128 15.39 -16.32 -24.97
C LYS A 128 15.28 -16.84 -26.40
N ASP A 129 14.06 -17.16 -26.84
CA ASP A 129 13.79 -17.73 -28.16
C ASP A 129 13.64 -16.62 -29.22
N ILE A 130 13.63 -15.36 -28.77
CA ILE A 130 13.34 -14.18 -29.59
C ILE A 130 14.60 -13.31 -29.77
N ILE A 131 15.38 -13.11 -28.71
CA ILE A 131 16.60 -12.29 -28.70
C ILE A 131 17.66 -12.99 -27.86
N SER A 132 18.94 -12.84 -28.22
CA SER A 132 20.00 -13.38 -27.35
C SER A 132 20.17 -12.54 -26.08
N TRP A 133 20.61 -13.15 -24.97
CA TRP A 133 20.94 -12.41 -23.74
C TRP A 133 21.89 -11.24 -23.99
N LYS A 134 22.91 -11.43 -24.84
CA LYS A 134 23.90 -10.40 -25.16
C LYS A 134 23.26 -9.19 -25.86
N GLU A 135 22.36 -9.44 -26.80
CA GLU A 135 21.65 -8.38 -27.52
C GLU A 135 20.64 -7.68 -26.63
N PHE A 136 19.85 -8.42 -25.84
CA PHE A 136 18.92 -7.85 -24.87
C PHE A 136 19.65 -7.00 -23.83
N PHE A 137 20.70 -7.54 -23.20
CA PHE A 137 21.50 -6.82 -22.21
C PHE A 137 22.12 -5.54 -22.79
N LYS A 138 22.57 -5.57 -24.04
CA LYS A 138 23.12 -4.37 -24.72
C LYS A 138 22.03 -3.35 -25.06
N LYS A 139 20.85 -3.81 -25.48
CA LYS A 139 19.73 -2.94 -25.87
C LYS A 139 19.02 -2.33 -24.65
N GLY A 140 18.94 -3.08 -23.56
CA GLY A 140 18.35 -2.71 -22.27
C GLY A 140 16.83 -2.81 -22.18
N TYR A 141 16.13 -3.00 -23.28
CA TYR A 141 14.69 -3.24 -23.27
C TYR A 141 14.25 -4.01 -24.51
N TYR A 142 13.09 -4.65 -24.42
CA TYR A 142 12.39 -5.30 -25.51
C TYR A 142 10.91 -4.92 -25.43
N VAL A 143 10.39 -4.37 -26.53
CA VAL A 143 8.95 -4.10 -26.67
C VAL A 143 8.36 -5.33 -27.33
N VAL A 144 7.46 -6.02 -26.63
CA VAL A 144 6.80 -7.21 -27.17
C VAL A 144 5.94 -6.76 -28.37
N PRO A 145 6.07 -7.41 -29.54
CA PRO A 145 5.22 -7.11 -30.68
C PRO A 145 3.74 -7.23 -30.31
N ALA A 146 2.89 -6.41 -30.95
CA ALA A 146 1.46 -6.60 -30.85
C ALA A 146 1.06 -7.97 -31.40
N GLU A 147 -0.01 -8.53 -30.84
CA GLU A 147 -0.60 -9.76 -31.36
C GLU A 147 -1.08 -9.57 -32.81
N ASP A 148 -1.21 -10.69 -33.53
CA ASP A 148 -1.75 -10.71 -34.89
C ASP A 148 -3.15 -10.08 -34.95
N GLU A 149 -3.50 -9.40 -36.05
CA GLU A 149 -4.82 -8.76 -36.19
C GLU A 149 -5.99 -9.77 -36.10
N ASN A 150 -5.74 -11.05 -36.36
CA ASN A 150 -6.71 -12.13 -36.23
C ASN A 150 -6.70 -12.79 -34.84
N PHE A 151 -5.85 -12.33 -33.92
CA PHE A 151 -5.83 -12.80 -32.54
C PHE A 151 -7.02 -12.22 -31.77
N GLU A 152 -8.00 -13.08 -31.46
CA GLU A 152 -9.13 -12.73 -30.60
C GLU A 152 -8.88 -13.20 -29.17
N MET A 153 -8.68 -12.25 -28.25
CA MET A 153 -8.61 -12.55 -26.83
C MET A 153 -10.04 -12.76 -26.27
N PRO A 154 -10.32 -13.85 -25.54
CA PRO A 154 -11.63 -14.06 -24.93
C PRO A 154 -12.00 -12.94 -23.96
N VAL A 155 -13.17 -12.34 -24.16
CA VAL A 155 -13.69 -11.27 -23.30
C VAL A 155 -13.99 -11.82 -21.91
N ALA A 156 -13.54 -11.10 -20.88
CA ALA A 156 -13.73 -11.49 -19.48
C ALA A 156 -15.21 -11.81 -19.17
N PHE A 157 -15.43 -12.95 -18.53
CA PHE A 157 -16.76 -13.49 -18.17
C PHE A 157 -17.74 -13.75 -19.31
N ASN A 158 -17.37 -13.58 -20.58
CA ASN A 158 -18.29 -13.86 -21.69
C ASN A 158 -18.63 -15.37 -21.78
N TRP A 159 -17.66 -16.24 -21.51
CA TRP A 159 -17.89 -17.69 -21.38
C TRP A 159 -18.94 -18.03 -20.32
N PHE A 160 -18.95 -17.30 -19.19
CA PHE A 160 -19.92 -17.51 -18.11
C PHE A 160 -21.32 -17.07 -18.54
N ALA A 161 -21.42 -15.90 -19.20
CA ALA A 161 -22.68 -15.38 -19.71
C ALA A 161 -23.33 -16.31 -20.75
N GLU A 162 -22.51 -16.95 -21.59
CA GLU A 162 -22.98 -17.88 -22.63
C GLU A 162 -23.10 -19.34 -22.15
N GLY A 163 -22.75 -19.64 -20.89
CA GLY A 163 -22.79 -21.00 -20.34
C GLY A 163 -21.78 -21.96 -21.01
N ARG A 164 -20.69 -21.41 -21.55
CA ARG A 164 -19.58 -22.17 -22.15
C ARG A 164 -18.52 -22.50 -21.11
N LYS A 165 -17.59 -23.37 -21.50
CA LYS A 165 -16.37 -23.59 -20.72
C LYS A 165 -15.52 -22.33 -20.71
N LYS A 166 -14.88 -22.06 -19.57
CA LYS A 166 -13.90 -21.00 -19.41
C LYS A 166 -12.77 -21.15 -20.42
N ASP A 167 -12.57 -20.09 -21.19
CA ASP A 167 -11.62 -19.96 -22.30
C ASP A 167 -10.57 -18.85 -22.06
N THR A 168 -10.73 -18.06 -21.00
CA THR A 168 -9.78 -17.01 -20.61
C THR A 168 -8.46 -17.60 -20.06
N PRO A 169 -7.31 -16.92 -20.28
CA PRO A 169 -5.98 -17.43 -19.92
C PRO A 169 -5.68 -17.40 -18.41
N GLU A 170 -6.49 -16.68 -17.64
CA GLU A 170 -6.41 -16.65 -16.17
C GLU A 170 -6.43 -18.09 -15.62
N PRO A 171 -5.53 -18.48 -14.70
CA PRO A 171 -5.54 -19.84 -14.15
C PRO A 171 -6.67 -20.06 -13.13
N ALA A 172 -7.15 -19.01 -12.44
CA ALA A 172 -8.18 -19.11 -11.43
C ALA A 172 -9.60 -19.09 -12.03
N PRO A 173 -10.54 -19.95 -11.60
CA PRO A 173 -10.42 -20.92 -10.51
C PRO A 173 -9.53 -22.12 -10.88
N LEU A 174 -8.79 -22.64 -9.89
CA LEU A 174 -8.02 -23.87 -10.03
C LEU A 174 -8.96 -25.10 -10.11
N PRO A 175 -8.50 -26.24 -10.65
CA PRO A 175 -9.35 -27.42 -10.83
C PRO A 175 -10.10 -27.88 -9.57
N SER A 176 -9.48 -27.77 -8.39
CA SER A 176 -10.08 -28.15 -7.11
C SER A 176 -11.06 -27.12 -6.53
N GLU A 177 -11.18 -25.95 -7.13
CA GLU A 177 -11.99 -24.85 -6.62
C GLU A 177 -13.35 -24.72 -7.32
N TYR A 178 -13.61 -25.54 -8.34
CA TYR A 178 -14.93 -25.61 -8.96
C TYR A 178 -15.90 -26.40 -8.09
N GLY A 179 -17.08 -25.83 -7.82
CA GLY A 179 -18.18 -26.56 -7.16
C GLY A 179 -18.85 -27.62 -8.05
N GLY A 180 -18.62 -27.56 -9.36
CA GLY A 180 -19.15 -28.47 -10.38
C GLY A 180 -18.07 -29.03 -11.30
N ASN A 181 -18.34 -29.08 -12.59
CA ASN A 181 -17.37 -29.56 -13.57
C ASN A 181 -16.24 -28.56 -13.79
N PHE A 182 -15.03 -29.07 -14.04
CA PHE A 182 -13.88 -28.23 -14.36
C PHE A 182 -14.14 -27.36 -15.60
N GLY A 183 -13.93 -26.05 -15.44
CA GLY A 183 -14.12 -25.05 -16.48
C GLY A 183 -15.56 -24.57 -16.66
N GLU A 184 -16.52 -25.04 -15.89
CA GLU A 184 -17.93 -24.63 -16.00
C GLU A 184 -18.38 -23.83 -14.76
N GLY A 185 -18.99 -22.67 -14.98
CA GLY A 185 -19.46 -21.79 -13.90
C GLY A 185 -18.34 -21.08 -13.13
N LEU A 186 -18.74 -20.35 -12.08
CA LEU A 186 -17.83 -19.63 -11.17
C LEU A 186 -17.24 -20.56 -10.09
N GLN A 187 -16.29 -20.04 -9.30
CA GLN A 187 -15.67 -20.74 -8.16
C GLN A 187 -16.65 -21.09 -7.01
N THR A 188 -17.83 -20.46 -6.99
CA THR A 188 -18.82 -20.66 -5.93
C THR A 188 -19.36 -22.09 -5.91
N GLN A 189 -19.93 -22.52 -4.78
CA GLN A 189 -20.46 -23.89 -4.63
C GLN A 189 -21.56 -24.20 -5.66
N SER A 190 -22.34 -23.20 -6.05
CA SER A 190 -23.37 -23.34 -7.10
C SER A 190 -22.87 -23.13 -8.53
N GLY A 191 -21.62 -22.68 -8.72
CA GLY A 191 -21.11 -22.24 -10.01
C GLY A 191 -21.74 -20.94 -10.54
N LYS A 192 -22.47 -20.19 -9.71
CA LYS A 192 -23.23 -18.97 -10.07
C LYS A 192 -22.89 -17.79 -9.17
N PHE A 193 -23.43 -16.61 -9.49
CA PHE A 193 -23.49 -15.51 -8.51
C PHE A 193 -24.43 -15.88 -7.36
N GLU A 194 -23.90 -15.90 -6.14
CA GLU A 194 -24.64 -16.26 -4.94
C GLU A 194 -25.04 -15.00 -4.17
N PHE A 195 -26.30 -14.56 -4.31
CA PHE A 195 -26.87 -13.51 -3.46
C PHE A 195 -26.99 -13.95 -2.00
N GLU A 196 -27.15 -15.26 -1.78
CA GLU A 196 -27.00 -15.93 -0.50
C GLU A 196 -25.81 -16.89 -0.60
N ALA A 197 -24.66 -16.50 -0.04
CA ALA A 197 -23.42 -17.25 -0.16
C ALA A 197 -23.47 -18.59 0.61
N SER A 198 -23.30 -19.70 -0.11
CA SER A 198 -23.27 -21.05 0.45
C SER A 198 -22.07 -21.25 1.38
N SER A 199 -20.92 -20.68 1.01
CA SER A 199 -19.71 -20.69 1.84
C SER A 199 -19.93 -20.05 3.21
N LEU A 200 -20.66 -18.93 3.28
CA LEU A 200 -21.00 -18.27 4.54
C LEU A 200 -22.04 -19.06 5.35
N LYS A 201 -23.02 -19.69 4.70
CA LYS A 201 -23.95 -20.61 5.39
C LYS A 201 -23.22 -21.76 6.06
N ASN A 202 -22.23 -22.34 5.37
CA ASN A 202 -21.43 -23.45 5.89
C ASN A 202 -20.43 -23.01 6.96
N PHE A 203 -19.97 -21.76 6.92
CA PHE A 203 -19.07 -21.19 7.93
C PHE A 203 -19.74 -21.03 9.30
N GLY A 204 -21.06 -20.81 9.32
CA GLY A 204 -21.87 -20.65 10.52
C GLY A 204 -22.23 -19.19 10.81
N GLU A 205 -22.70 -18.92 12.03
CA GLU A 205 -23.26 -17.61 12.38
C GLU A 205 -22.19 -16.51 12.41
N ASP A 206 -22.33 -15.49 11.58
CA ASP A 206 -21.48 -14.29 11.52
C ASP A 206 -22.40 -13.07 11.32
N PRO A 207 -22.90 -12.44 12.41
CA PRO A 207 -23.93 -11.39 12.30
C PRO A 207 -23.50 -10.16 11.49
N GLU A 208 -22.20 -9.88 11.46
CA GLU A 208 -21.60 -8.75 10.73
C GLU A 208 -21.27 -9.08 9.28
N ARG A 209 -21.31 -10.37 8.90
CA ARG A 209 -21.13 -10.87 7.53
C ARG A 209 -22.14 -12.01 7.25
N PRO A 210 -23.44 -11.69 7.21
CA PRO A 210 -24.48 -12.68 6.96
C PRO A 210 -24.36 -13.25 5.54
N PRO A 211 -24.87 -14.48 5.29
CA PRO A 211 -24.86 -15.07 3.95
C PRO A 211 -25.54 -14.24 2.87
N ILE A 212 -26.60 -13.50 3.23
CA ILE A 212 -27.33 -12.62 2.32
C ILE A 212 -26.72 -11.22 2.38
N ASN A 213 -26.33 -10.68 1.22
CA ASN A 213 -25.94 -9.29 1.11
C ASN A 213 -27.13 -8.37 1.44
N ARG A 214 -26.96 -7.53 2.46
CA ARG A 214 -27.96 -6.57 2.92
C ARG A 214 -27.28 -5.33 3.50
N TYR A 215 -28.03 -4.26 3.67
CA TYR A 215 -27.54 -3.09 4.36
C TYR A 215 -27.20 -3.41 5.82
N ILE A 216 -25.93 -3.22 6.18
CA ILE A 216 -25.43 -3.27 7.55
C ILE A 216 -24.79 -1.91 7.81
N PRO A 217 -25.28 -1.13 8.79
CA PRO A 217 -24.65 0.13 9.15
C PRO A 217 -23.17 -0.07 9.46
N SER A 218 -22.31 0.85 9.01
CA SER A 218 -20.91 0.86 9.41
C SER A 218 -20.81 0.95 10.93
N TRP A 219 -19.99 0.08 11.52
CA TRP A 219 -19.70 0.05 12.96
C TRP A 219 -18.98 1.33 13.41
N GLU A 220 -18.21 1.96 12.52
CA GLU A 220 -17.63 3.29 12.68
C GLU A 220 -18.02 4.16 11.48
N GLY A 221 -19.22 4.71 11.59
CA GLY A 221 -19.77 5.70 10.68
C GLY A 221 -20.85 6.51 11.39
N LEU A 222 -21.46 7.47 10.70
CA LEU A 222 -22.36 8.47 11.31
C LEU A 222 -23.58 7.88 12.05
N ASN A 223 -23.99 6.65 11.71
CA ASN A 223 -25.06 5.93 12.41
C ASN A 223 -24.67 5.47 13.82
N ASN A 224 -23.38 5.36 14.12
CA ASN A 224 -22.89 5.11 15.48
C ASN A 224 -22.97 6.42 16.28
N ARG A 225 -24.08 6.60 17.01
CA ARG A 225 -24.37 7.84 17.76
C ARG A 225 -23.38 8.14 18.88
N GLU A 226 -22.80 7.11 19.49
CA GLU A 226 -21.82 7.29 20.55
C GLU A 226 -20.56 7.97 20.01
N LEU A 227 -20.03 7.46 18.90
CA LEU A 227 -18.85 8.04 18.25
C LEU A 227 -19.19 9.34 17.54
N SER A 228 -20.29 9.42 16.78
CA SER A 228 -20.58 10.59 15.94
C SER A 228 -20.95 11.86 16.73
N VAL A 229 -21.35 11.75 17.99
CA VAL A 229 -21.51 12.91 18.88
C VAL A 229 -20.15 13.51 19.29
N ARG A 230 -19.13 12.67 19.48
CA ARG A 230 -17.78 13.08 19.91
C ARG A 230 -16.91 13.47 18.71
N PHE A 231 -17.03 12.70 17.64
CA PHE A 231 -16.23 12.75 16.42
C PHE A 231 -17.17 12.78 15.20
N PRO A 232 -17.73 13.95 14.85
CA PRO A 232 -18.82 14.05 13.87
C PRO A 232 -18.36 13.98 12.42
N LEU A 233 -17.05 13.97 12.14
CA LEU A 233 -16.50 14.04 10.79
C LEU A 233 -16.01 12.67 10.31
N GLN A 234 -16.41 12.28 9.10
CA GLN A 234 -15.92 11.07 8.44
C GLN A 234 -14.56 11.36 7.79
N LEU A 235 -13.51 10.67 8.21
CA LEU A 235 -12.21 10.67 7.56
C LEU A 235 -12.15 9.60 6.47
N ILE A 236 -11.65 9.97 5.30
CA ILE A 236 -11.34 9.06 4.19
C ILE A 236 -9.86 9.24 3.80
N THR A 237 -9.13 8.13 3.76
CA THR A 237 -7.68 8.07 3.56
C THR A 237 -7.28 7.19 2.39
N PRO A 238 -7.52 7.62 1.13
CA PRO A 238 -7.10 6.86 -0.04
C PRO A 238 -5.58 6.96 -0.25
N HIS A 239 -5.07 6.18 -1.21
CA HIS A 239 -3.64 6.21 -1.56
C HIS A 239 -3.19 7.60 -2.03
N PRO A 240 -1.94 8.00 -1.73
CA PRO A 240 -1.42 9.31 -2.11
C PRO A 240 -1.32 9.46 -3.63
N ARG A 241 -1.67 10.65 -4.12
CA ARG A 241 -1.67 10.95 -5.57
C ARG A 241 -0.26 11.02 -6.16
N TYR A 242 0.71 11.53 -5.41
CA TYR A 242 2.03 11.93 -5.93
C TYR A 242 3.17 11.02 -5.47
N SER A 243 2.86 9.97 -4.71
CA SER A 243 3.84 9.01 -4.19
C SER A 243 3.28 7.59 -4.36
N PHE A 244 4.14 6.61 -4.60
CA PHE A 244 3.74 5.21 -4.50
C PHE A 244 3.80 4.81 -3.02
N HIS A 245 2.67 4.88 -2.31
CA HIS A 245 2.66 4.79 -0.85
C HIS A 245 3.75 5.69 -0.22
N THR A 246 4.64 5.13 0.60
CA THR A 246 5.71 5.88 1.26
C THR A 246 6.98 5.99 0.43
N HIS A 247 7.04 5.55 -0.83
CA HIS A 247 8.32 5.42 -1.56
C HIS A 247 8.93 6.76 -1.98
N THR A 248 8.15 7.82 -2.09
CA THR A 248 8.62 9.11 -2.63
C THR A 248 8.37 10.28 -1.68
N ASP A 249 7.27 10.24 -0.92
CA ASP A 249 6.96 11.26 0.10
C ASP A 249 8.10 11.44 1.11
N GLY A 250 8.28 12.65 1.65
CA GLY A 250 9.38 12.95 2.56
C GLY A 250 10.72 12.89 1.86
N LYS A 251 11.76 12.35 2.53
CA LYS A 251 13.10 12.07 1.95
C LYS A 251 13.79 13.27 1.26
N ASP A 252 13.37 14.49 1.57
CA ASP A 252 13.76 15.69 0.85
C ASP A 252 13.53 15.59 -0.68
N SER A 253 12.53 14.80 -1.07
CA SER A 253 12.14 14.59 -2.47
C SER A 253 11.50 15.84 -3.05
N THR A 254 11.74 16.09 -4.34
CA THR A 254 11.16 17.21 -5.08
C THR A 254 9.64 17.17 -5.14
N ILE A 255 9.00 16.02 -4.85
CA ILE A 255 7.53 15.96 -4.82
C ILE A 255 6.94 16.74 -3.64
N ASN A 256 7.70 16.98 -2.57
CA ASN A 256 7.25 17.75 -1.40
C ASN A 256 6.89 19.20 -1.78
N ASP A 257 7.51 19.74 -2.84
CA ASP A 257 7.22 21.07 -3.38
C ASP A 257 5.90 21.16 -4.16
N ILE A 258 5.26 20.02 -4.46
CA ILE A 258 3.93 20.01 -5.07
C ILE A 258 2.92 20.45 -3.99
N GLU A 259 2.35 21.63 -4.13
CA GLU A 259 1.40 22.23 -3.16
C GLU A 259 0.22 21.29 -2.81
N ALA A 260 -0.24 20.49 -3.78
CA ALA A 260 -1.31 19.53 -3.55
C ALA A 260 -0.87 18.24 -2.81
N HIS A 261 0.43 18.03 -2.64
CA HIS A 261 1.05 16.90 -1.93
C HIS A 261 1.39 17.26 -0.48
N ARG A 262 2.11 18.37 -0.26
CA ARG A 262 2.41 18.94 1.06
C ARG A 262 2.34 20.47 0.99
N VAL A 263 2.01 21.11 2.12
CA VAL A 263 1.91 22.56 2.23
C VAL A 263 3.05 23.07 3.13
N LEU A 264 3.88 23.96 2.59
CA LEU A 264 4.99 24.57 3.33
C LEU A 264 4.46 25.70 4.22
N ILE A 265 4.56 25.54 5.54
CA ILE A 265 4.16 26.55 6.54
C ILE A 265 5.31 26.69 7.52
N ASP A 266 5.80 27.92 7.71
CA ASP A 266 6.90 28.26 8.64
C ASP A 266 8.14 27.35 8.51
N GLY A 267 8.48 26.95 7.27
CA GLY A 267 9.64 26.13 6.98
C GLY A 267 9.44 24.61 7.15
N TYR A 268 8.21 24.15 7.40
CA TYR A 268 7.88 22.73 7.50
C TYR A 268 6.80 22.31 6.50
N TYR A 269 6.98 21.16 5.83
CA TYR A 269 6.03 20.61 4.86
C TYR A 269 4.96 19.75 5.55
N TYR A 270 3.81 20.35 5.83
CA TYR A 270 2.67 19.67 6.46
C TYR A 270 1.85 18.88 5.46
N TRP A 271 1.30 17.76 5.94
CA TRP A 271 0.40 16.92 5.15
C TRP A 271 -0.97 17.58 4.97
N PRO A 272 -1.62 17.50 3.79
CA PRO A 272 -2.86 18.20 3.52
C PRO A 272 -4.08 17.45 4.08
N ALA A 273 -4.92 18.17 4.82
CA ALA A 273 -6.28 17.75 5.17
C ALA A 273 -7.27 18.61 4.38
N ARG A 274 -8.01 17.98 3.45
CA ARG A 274 -9.03 18.67 2.64
C ARG A 274 -10.31 18.80 3.47
N ILE A 275 -10.84 20.02 3.58
CA ILE A 275 -12.00 20.35 4.42
C ILE A 275 -13.05 21.12 3.59
N ASN A 276 -14.34 20.80 3.74
CA ASN A 276 -15.39 21.58 3.11
C ASN A 276 -15.43 22.99 3.74
N PRO A 277 -15.62 24.08 2.97
CA PRO A 277 -15.63 25.44 3.52
C PRO A 277 -16.67 25.68 4.62
N GLY A 278 -17.82 25.00 4.59
CA GLY A 278 -18.83 25.08 5.65
C GLY A 278 -18.32 24.51 6.98
N ASP A 279 -17.77 23.29 6.95
CA ASP A 279 -17.20 22.65 8.15
C ASP A 279 -16.03 23.44 8.75
N ALA A 280 -15.23 24.07 7.87
CA ALA A 280 -14.12 24.93 8.26
C ALA A 280 -14.62 26.22 8.92
N ALA A 281 -15.64 26.88 8.34
CA ALA A 281 -16.25 28.08 8.89
C ALA A 281 -16.85 27.86 10.28
N ASP A 282 -17.55 26.73 10.48
CA ASP A 282 -18.11 26.32 11.78
C ASP A 282 -17.05 26.17 12.89
N ARG A 283 -15.78 26.00 12.50
CA ARG A 283 -14.63 25.80 13.39
C ARG A 283 -13.65 26.97 13.38
N GLY A 284 -13.93 28.04 12.63
CA GLY A 284 -13.03 29.19 12.48
C GLY A 284 -11.70 28.84 11.81
N ILE A 285 -11.66 27.80 10.97
CA ILE A 285 -10.49 27.34 10.23
C ILE A 285 -10.45 28.05 8.88
N VAL A 286 -9.30 28.62 8.51
CA VAL A 286 -9.07 29.20 7.18
C VAL A 286 -8.08 28.36 6.35
N HIS A 287 -7.96 28.68 5.07
CA HIS A 287 -7.04 28.00 4.17
C HIS A 287 -5.60 28.12 4.65
N HIS A 288 -4.89 26.99 4.69
CA HIS A 288 -3.53 26.83 5.19
C HIS A 288 -3.34 27.06 6.69
N ASP A 289 -4.42 27.11 7.48
CA ASP A 289 -4.27 26.94 8.92
C ASP A 289 -3.72 25.55 9.24
N LEU A 290 -2.87 25.47 10.27
CA LEU A 290 -2.55 24.20 10.89
C LEU A 290 -3.78 23.73 11.67
N VAL A 291 -4.13 22.46 11.50
CA VAL A 291 -5.28 21.82 12.14
C VAL A 291 -4.86 20.51 12.78
N ARG A 292 -5.47 20.20 13.92
CA ARG A 292 -5.34 18.91 14.60
C ARG A 292 -6.52 18.02 14.20
N LEU A 293 -6.23 16.91 13.53
CA LEU A 293 -7.18 15.83 13.28
C LEU A 293 -7.02 14.82 14.42
N PHE A 294 -8.09 14.49 15.13
CA PHE A 294 -7.99 13.64 16.31
C PHE A 294 -9.22 12.78 16.58
N ASN A 295 -8.97 11.69 17.32
CA ASN A 295 -9.97 10.88 18.02
C ASN A 295 -9.29 10.16 19.20
N ASP A 296 -9.94 9.15 19.77
CA ASP A 296 -9.40 8.38 20.91
C ASP A 296 -8.05 7.68 20.63
N ARG A 297 -7.68 7.48 19.37
CA ARG A 297 -6.47 6.72 18.97
C ARG A 297 -5.24 7.60 18.78
N GLY A 298 -5.43 8.88 18.48
CA GLY A 298 -4.30 9.78 18.24
C GLY A 298 -4.68 11.15 17.72
N ASN A 299 -3.62 11.90 17.39
CA ASN A 299 -3.68 13.31 17.01
C ASN A 299 -2.62 13.60 15.94
N VAL A 300 -3.07 14.06 14.77
CA VAL A 300 -2.20 14.35 13.62
C VAL A 300 -2.39 15.80 13.20
N ILE A 301 -1.29 16.53 13.04
CA ILE A 301 -1.26 17.93 12.62
C ILE A 301 -1.11 17.96 11.10
N CYS A 302 -2.07 18.62 10.45
CA CYS A 302 -2.14 18.77 9.01
C CYS A 302 -2.31 20.24 8.63
N ALA A 303 -2.06 20.58 7.37
CA ALA A 303 -2.46 21.86 6.78
C ALA A 303 -3.88 21.76 6.22
N ALA A 304 -4.75 22.71 6.56
CA ALA A 304 -6.11 22.76 6.04
C ALA A 304 -6.13 23.23 4.58
N VAL A 305 -6.70 22.41 3.70
CA VAL A 305 -6.93 22.73 2.28
C VAL A 305 -8.42 22.79 2.01
N LEU A 306 -9.00 23.99 2.11
CA LEU A 306 -10.43 24.21 1.89
C LEU A 306 -10.81 23.90 0.44
N THR A 307 -11.86 23.10 0.24
CA THR A 307 -12.33 22.73 -1.11
C THR A 307 -13.79 22.29 -1.13
N GLU A 308 -14.53 22.69 -2.17
CA GLU A 308 -15.90 22.25 -2.44
C GLU A 308 -15.98 20.85 -3.07
N ARG A 309 -14.84 20.18 -3.28
CA ARG A 309 -14.76 18.85 -3.91
C ARG A 309 -15.08 17.69 -2.95
N ILE A 310 -15.42 18.01 -1.71
CA ILE A 310 -15.79 17.06 -0.65
C ILE A 310 -17.09 17.51 0.00
N LEU A 311 -17.90 16.54 0.39
CA LEU A 311 -19.17 16.78 1.05
C LEU A 311 -18.96 17.40 2.44
N PRO A 312 -19.89 18.24 2.92
CA PRO A 312 -19.94 18.61 4.33
C PRO A 312 -19.95 17.38 5.25
N GLY A 313 -19.25 17.45 6.37
CA GLY A 313 -19.06 16.35 7.32
C GLY A 313 -17.98 15.33 6.92
N VAL A 314 -17.25 15.55 5.82
CA VAL A 314 -16.20 14.64 5.32
C VAL A 314 -14.85 15.33 5.26
N ILE A 315 -13.83 14.69 5.81
CA ILE A 315 -12.43 15.10 5.70
C ILE A 315 -11.71 14.10 4.80
N HIS A 316 -10.95 14.60 3.85
CA HIS A 316 -10.07 13.77 3.01
C HIS A 316 -8.61 14.11 3.31
N SER A 317 -7.83 13.11 3.68
CA SER A 317 -6.37 13.23 3.75
C SER A 317 -5.76 11.93 3.27
N TYR A 318 -4.77 11.96 2.39
CA TYR A 318 -4.19 10.72 1.85
C TYR A 318 -3.53 9.91 2.98
N GLU A 319 -3.55 8.58 2.88
CA GLU A 319 -2.69 7.76 3.73
C GLU A 319 -1.23 7.76 3.23
N SER A 320 -0.39 6.90 3.81
CA SER A 320 0.98 6.63 3.36
C SER A 320 1.94 7.84 3.41
N SER A 321 1.83 8.70 4.43
CA SER A 321 2.93 9.59 4.79
C SER A 321 4.18 8.76 5.14
N ALA A 322 5.30 9.07 4.53
CA ALA A 322 6.59 8.49 4.87
C ALA A 322 7.19 9.12 6.14
N VAL A 323 6.75 10.34 6.49
CA VAL A 323 7.31 11.13 7.58
C VAL A 323 6.53 10.83 8.85
N TYR A 324 7.22 10.20 9.81
CA TYR A 324 6.79 10.12 11.21
C TYR A 324 7.63 11.08 12.05
N ASP A 325 6.99 12.15 12.50
CA ASP A 325 7.62 13.22 13.27
C ASP A 325 6.72 13.65 14.46
N PRO A 326 6.76 12.91 15.59
CA PRO A 326 6.07 13.30 16.81
C PRO A 326 6.69 14.58 17.39
N ILE A 327 5.86 15.52 17.85
CA ILE A 327 6.34 16.78 18.44
C ILE A 327 6.82 16.62 19.90
N GLY A 328 6.50 15.50 20.53
CA GLY A 328 6.93 15.14 21.88
C GLY A 328 7.24 13.64 21.95
N GLU A 329 6.77 12.97 23.00
CA GLU A 329 7.00 11.55 23.18
C GLU A 329 6.36 10.70 22.07
N PRO A 330 7.12 9.85 21.35
CA PRO A 330 6.57 9.02 20.29
C PRO A 330 5.43 8.12 20.78
N GLY A 331 4.32 8.12 20.04
CA GLY A 331 3.15 7.29 20.33
C GLY A 331 2.19 7.88 21.37
N LEU A 332 2.57 8.98 22.03
CA LEU A 332 1.75 9.68 23.03
C LEU A 332 1.48 11.16 22.68
N SER A 333 2.36 11.78 21.88
CA SER A 333 2.23 13.18 21.47
C SER A 333 1.61 13.33 20.09
N PRO A 334 1.12 14.53 19.73
CA PRO A 334 0.74 14.84 18.36
C PRO A 334 1.87 14.58 17.36
N GLU A 335 1.50 14.13 16.18
CA GLU A 335 2.43 13.85 15.08
C GLU A 335 2.22 14.90 13.99
N ARG A 336 3.28 15.47 13.42
CA ARG A 336 3.19 16.55 12.40
C ARG A 336 3.65 16.18 10.99
N GLY A 337 4.19 14.99 10.78
CA GLY A 337 4.55 14.45 9.47
C GLY A 337 3.36 14.01 8.62
N GLY A 338 2.18 13.78 9.22
CA GLY A 338 0.93 13.47 8.52
C GLY A 338 0.52 12.01 8.57
N CYS A 339 0.88 11.27 9.62
CA CYS A 339 0.57 9.85 9.75
C CYS A 339 -0.92 9.58 10.09
N VAL A 340 -1.84 9.95 9.19
CA VAL A 340 -3.30 9.93 9.44
C VAL A 340 -3.88 8.54 9.75
N ASN A 341 -3.20 7.46 9.38
CA ASN A 341 -3.64 6.11 9.74
C ASN A 341 -3.51 5.80 11.25
N GLN A 342 -2.82 6.64 12.04
CA GLN A 342 -2.94 6.63 13.51
C GLN A 342 -4.38 6.82 13.99
N LEU A 343 -5.18 7.56 13.22
CA LEU A 343 -6.57 7.85 13.55
C LEU A 343 -7.52 6.72 13.13
N THR A 344 -7.08 5.80 12.26
CA THR A 344 -7.92 4.74 11.71
C THR A 344 -7.97 3.52 12.63
N SER A 345 -9.06 2.73 12.55
CA SER A 345 -9.29 1.63 13.49
C SER A 345 -8.52 0.35 13.14
N ALA A 346 -7.89 -0.24 14.16
CA ALA A 346 -7.35 -1.59 14.09
C ALA A 346 -8.42 -2.70 14.09
N ARG A 347 -9.70 -2.37 14.36
CA ARG A 347 -10.79 -3.34 14.29
C ARG A 347 -10.89 -3.88 12.86
N PRO A 348 -10.90 -5.21 12.66
CA PRO A 348 -11.19 -5.77 11.34
C PRO A 348 -12.57 -5.34 10.84
N GLN A 349 -12.85 -5.51 9.54
CA GLN A 349 -14.17 -5.20 8.98
C GLN A 349 -15.29 -5.90 9.77
N THR A 350 -15.08 -7.16 10.15
CA THR A 350 -16.00 -7.96 10.97
C THR A 350 -15.24 -8.81 11.99
N ALA A 351 -15.91 -9.24 13.07
CA ALA A 351 -15.31 -10.00 14.16
C ALA A 351 -14.64 -11.33 13.74
N LYS A 352 -15.04 -11.93 12.61
CA LYS A 352 -14.52 -13.20 12.11
C LYS A 352 -13.62 -13.06 10.87
N THR A 353 -13.17 -11.85 10.55
CA THR A 353 -12.21 -11.58 9.47
C THR A 353 -10.99 -10.83 10.00
N THR A 354 -9.93 -10.77 9.21
CA THR A 354 -8.71 -10.00 9.49
C THR A 354 -8.52 -8.84 8.51
N ALA A 355 -9.53 -8.53 7.70
CA ALA A 355 -9.48 -7.48 6.70
C ALA A 355 -9.53 -6.08 7.35
N SER A 356 -8.71 -5.16 6.86
CA SER A 356 -8.64 -3.77 7.32
C SER A 356 -9.85 -2.94 6.89
N ALA A 357 -10.15 -1.88 7.65
CA ALA A 357 -11.24 -0.96 7.38
C ALA A 357 -10.83 0.52 7.58
N PRO A 358 -9.73 1.01 6.96
CA PRO A 358 -9.16 2.31 7.29
C PRO A 358 -10.12 3.49 7.02
N ASN A 359 -10.96 3.38 5.98
CA ASN A 359 -11.93 4.41 5.61
C ASN A 359 -13.23 4.39 6.46
N SER A 360 -13.32 3.52 7.47
CA SER A 360 -14.35 3.60 8.52
C SER A 360 -13.74 4.31 9.74
N CYS A 361 -13.58 5.62 9.64
CA CYS A 361 -12.88 6.42 10.63
C CYS A 361 -13.66 7.71 10.94
N LEU A 362 -14.04 7.90 12.21
CA LEU A 362 -14.63 9.13 12.71
C LEU A 362 -13.58 9.95 13.46
N ILE A 363 -13.55 11.26 13.20
CA ILE A 363 -12.63 12.21 13.82
C ILE A 363 -13.34 13.51 14.21
N GLN A 364 -12.63 14.34 14.96
CA GLN A 364 -12.86 15.78 15.04
C GLN A 364 -11.66 16.52 14.43
N VAL A 365 -11.89 17.77 14.03
CA VAL A 365 -10.84 18.71 13.62
C VAL A 365 -10.99 20.03 14.37
N GLU A 366 -9.86 20.65 14.71
CA GLU A 366 -9.80 21.99 15.28
C GLU A 366 -8.53 22.70 14.83
N GLN A 367 -8.50 24.03 14.97
CA GLN A 367 -7.30 24.82 14.69
C GLN A 367 -6.18 24.44 15.67
N TRP A 368 -5.00 24.12 15.15
CA TRP A 368 -3.82 23.85 15.95
C TRP A 368 -3.11 25.16 16.31
N ARG A 369 -2.92 25.40 17.60
CA ARG A 369 -2.12 26.52 18.11
C ARG A 369 -0.97 25.93 18.91
N SER A 370 0.27 26.26 18.55
CA SER A 370 1.51 25.69 19.14
C SER A 370 1.67 25.91 20.65
N THR A 371 0.74 26.63 21.30
CA THR A 371 0.72 26.94 22.73
C THR A 371 -0.36 26.20 23.52
N ALA A 372 -1.10 25.27 22.91
CA ALA A 372 -2.07 24.46 23.65
C ALA A 372 -1.31 23.45 24.55
N PRO A 373 -1.51 23.45 25.88
CA PRO A 373 -0.89 22.46 26.76
C PRO A 373 -1.41 21.04 26.42
N ASP A 374 -0.50 20.07 26.49
CA ASP A 374 -0.70 18.65 26.19
C ASP A 374 -1.92 18.01 26.88
#